data_AF-A0AAE1L1T0-F1
#
_entry.id   AF-A0AAE1L1T0-F1
#
_cell.length_a   1.000
_cell.length_b   1.000
_cell.length_c   1.000
_cell.angle_alpha   90.00
_cell.angle_beta   90.00
_cell.angle_gamma   90.00
#
_symmetry.space_group_name_H-M   'P 1'
#
loop_
_entity.id
_entity.type
_entity.pdbx_description
1 polymer ?
#
loop_
_entity_poly.entity_id
_entity_poly.type
_entity_poly.pdbx_seq_one_letter_code
_entity_poly.pdbx_strand_id
1 'polypeptide(L)'
;MNESNEHYEKFVTPSTTRWLVRGKSINIILKQWEELQADFYSVVDRKYQARMMRDMLRDEVNKFYLTFALPFVQNFESLNAAFQASNPDPSKLFEELEELRLFLLQRIYKDPHERKHLWAPTDEKLGEKFEFDLKRSKLPPEKKLEIQRRCHDFLMELINQIDKRIDNTTMKMKYIKHLSPNNCLSQMKPRFTNEDLPFVQLAKDENFDIQKVANPWE
;
A
#
# COMPACT_ATOMS: atom_id res chain seq x y z
N MET A 1 42.55 10.78 -15.90
CA MET A 1 41.14 11.18 -16.07
C MET A 1 40.34 9.90 -16.22
N ASN A 2 39.77 9.40 -15.12
CA ASN A 2 38.77 8.34 -15.17
C ASN A 2 37.43 9.04 -14.95
N GLU A 3 36.68 9.25 -16.02
CA GLU A 3 35.27 9.61 -15.94
C GLU A 3 34.54 8.42 -15.33
N SER A 4 34.21 8.53 -14.05
CA SER A 4 33.27 7.64 -13.39
C SER A 4 31.92 7.82 -14.08
N ASN A 5 31.58 6.88 -14.96
CA ASN A 5 30.21 6.60 -15.38
C ASN A 5 29.39 6.29 -14.11
N GLU A 6 28.89 7.32 -13.43
CA GLU A 6 27.84 7.18 -12.41
C GLU A 6 26.56 6.79 -13.16
N HIS A 7 26.40 5.48 -13.27
CA HIS A 7 25.36 4.85 -14.05
C HIS A 7 24.01 5.16 -13.38
N TYR A 8 23.17 5.97 -14.03
CA TYR A 8 21.76 6.13 -13.63
C TYR A 8 21.19 4.74 -13.29
N GLU A 9 20.63 4.59 -12.08
CA GLU A 9 19.85 3.42 -11.69
C GLU A 9 18.75 3.25 -12.75
N LYS A 10 18.78 2.12 -13.45
CA LYS A 10 17.90 1.88 -14.59
C LYS A 10 16.45 1.82 -14.12
N PHE A 11 15.58 2.56 -14.79
CA PHE A 11 14.14 2.44 -14.60
C PHE A 11 13.68 1.00 -14.84
N VAL A 12 12.68 0.59 -14.05
CA VAL A 12 12.06 -0.72 -14.20
C VAL A 12 11.24 -0.73 -15.48
N THR A 13 11.47 -1.70 -16.36
CA THR A 13 10.59 -1.91 -17.51
C THR A 13 9.20 -2.27 -17.02
N PRO A 14 8.14 -1.58 -17.48
CA PRO A 14 6.78 -1.93 -17.08
C PRO A 14 6.47 -3.36 -17.54
N SER A 15 6.34 -4.30 -16.61
CA SER A 15 5.82 -5.64 -16.89
C SER A 15 4.28 -5.61 -16.95
N THR A 16 3.66 -6.71 -17.37
CA THR A 16 2.21 -6.91 -17.32
C THR A 16 1.65 -6.72 -15.89
N THR A 17 2.45 -7.01 -14.86
CA THR A 17 2.19 -6.74 -13.43
C THR A 17 2.60 -5.31 -13.03
N ARG A 18 2.06 -4.31 -13.74
CA ARG A 18 2.38 -2.87 -13.54
C ARG A 18 2.18 -2.35 -12.12
N TRP A 19 1.40 -3.04 -11.31
CA TRP A 19 1.07 -2.69 -9.93
C TRP A 19 2.04 -3.25 -8.90
N LEU A 20 2.99 -4.12 -9.30
CA LEU A 20 4.10 -4.65 -8.48
C LEU A 20 5.42 -3.89 -8.65
N VAL A 21 5.46 -2.89 -9.54
CA VAL A 21 6.69 -2.17 -9.92
C VAL A 21 6.63 -0.66 -9.71
N ARG A 22 5.47 -0.12 -9.32
CA ARG A 22 5.25 1.31 -9.08
C ARG A 22 6.06 1.82 -7.90
N GLY A 23 6.10 1.12 -6.77
CA GLY A 23 6.87 1.49 -5.59
C GLY A 23 8.35 1.53 -5.92
N LYS A 24 8.86 0.53 -6.64
CA LYS A 24 10.24 0.54 -7.16
C LYS A 24 10.49 1.73 -8.11
N SER A 25 9.55 2.04 -8.99
CA SER A 25 9.66 3.17 -9.92
C SER A 25 9.67 4.52 -9.18
N ILE A 26 8.76 4.72 -8.23
CA ILE A 26 8.70 5.92 -7.38
C ILE A 26 10.03 6.07 -6.61
N ASN A 27 10.56 4.97 -6.06
CA ASN A 27 11.83 4.99 -5.34
C ASN A 27 13.00 5.45 -6.22
N ILE A 28 13.09 4.95 -7.46
CA ILE A 28 14.14 5.38 -8.41
C ILE A 28 13.99 6.87 -8.74
N ILE A 29 12.76 7.34 -9.01
CA ILE A 29 12.48 8.77 -9.27
C ILE A 29 12.93 9.63 -8.10
N LEU A 30 12.59 9.24 -6.87
CA LEU A 30 12.93 10.01 -5.66
C LEU A 30 14.43 10.01 -5.38
N LYS A 31 15.13 8.89 -5.62
CA LYS A 31 16.58 8.80 -5.47
C LYS A 31 17.33 9.67 -6.47
N GLN A 32 16.84 9.74 -7.71
CA GLN A 32 17.46 10.47 -8.81
C GLN A 32 16.81 11.82 -9.07
N TRP A 33 16.10 12.39 -8.08
CA TRP A 33 15.23 13.53 -8.33
C TRP A 33 16.00 14.72 -8.91
N GLU A 34 17.18 15.01 -8.34
CA GLU A 34 18.01 16.15 -8.72
C GLU A 34 18.70 15.93 -10.07
N GLU A 35 19.17 14.71 -10.34
CA GLU A 35 19.79 14.32 -11.60
C GLU A 35 18.78 14.33 -12.75
N LEU A 36 17.57 13.81 -12.52
CA LEU A 36 16.46 13.88 -13.48
C LEU A 36 16.06 15.33 -13.73
N GLN A 37 15.98 16.14 -12.68
CA GLN A 37 15.71 17.57 -12.82
C GLN A 37 16.78 18.24 -13.69
N ALA A 38 18.06 18.05 -13.40
CA ALA A 38 19.15 18.62 -14.19
C ALA A 38 19.10 18.18 -15.67
N ASP A 39 18.88 16.89 -15.92
CA ASP A 39 18.81 16.33 -17.27
C ASP A 39 17.64 16.93 -18.07
N PHE A 40 16.42 16.92 -17.52
CA PHE A 40 15.24 17.47 -18.19
C PHE A 40 15.26 18.99 -18.33
N TYR A 41 16.05 19.71 -17.54
CA TYR A 41 16.29 21.14 -17.72
C TYR A 41 17.22 21.45 -18.90
N SER A 42 18.16 20.55 -19.20
CA SER A 42 19.10 20.71 -20.32
C SER A 42 18.47 20.44 -21.69
N VAL A 43 17.30 19.79 -21.71
CA VAL A 43 16.60 19.44 -22.95
C VAL A 43 16.04 20.70 -23.61
N VAL A 44 16.70 21.11 -24.70
CA VAL A 44 16.24 22.16 -25.63
C VAL A 44 15.06 21.63 -26.46
N ASP A 45 13.91 21.58 -25.80
CA ASP A 45 12.55 21.63 -26.33
C ASP A 45 12.30 21.06 -27.75
N ARG A 46 12.07 19.74 -27.88
CA ARG A 46 11.53 19.14 -29.12
C ARG A 46 10.37 18.16 -28.93
N LYS A 47 10.12 17.65 -27.71
CA LYS A 47 9.07 16.65 -27.45
C LYS A 47 8.17 17.09 -26.29
N TYR A 48 6.86 17.04 -26.49
CA TYR A 48 5.84 17.39 -25.49
C TYR A 48 6.03 16.64 -24.16
N GLN A 49 6.36 15.35 -24.22
CA GLN A 49 6.59 14.52 -23.03
C GLN A 49 7.78 15.02 -22.19
N ALA A 50 8.86 15.50 -22.82
CA ALA A 50 10.01 16.02 -22.11
C ALA A 50 9.68 17.34 -21.39
N ARG A 51 8.87 18.22 -22.02
CA ARG A 51 8.34 19.42 -21.36
C ARG A 51 7.49 19.07 -20.15
N MET A 52 6.57 18.12 -20.31
CA MET A 52 5.69 17.69 -19.22
C MET A 52 6.50 17.13 -18.05
N MET A 53 7.50 16.28 -18.30
CA MET A 53 8.37 15.76 -17.25
C MET A 53 9.18 16.86 -16.56
N ARG A 54 9.75 17.80 -17.33
CA ARG A 54 10.44 18.98 -16.79
C ARG A 54 9.52 19.78 -15.87
N ASP A 55 8.29 20.04 -16.30
CA ASP A 55 7.34 20.84 -15.53
C ASP A 55 6.87 20.08 -14.26
N MET A 56 6.72 18.75 -14.33
CA MET A 56 6.41 17.92 -13.17
C MET A 56 7.56 17.84 -12.15
N LEU A 57 8.82 17.73 -12.61
CA LEU A 57 10.02 17.68 -11.76
C LEU A 57 10.36 19.05 -11.14
N ARG A 58 9.89 20.14 -11.77
CA ARG A 58 9.99 21.51 -11.24
C ARG A 58 9.08 21.76 -10.06
N ASP A 59 7.95 21.08 -10.00
CA ASP A 59 6.99 21.25 -8.93
C ASP A 59 7.36 20.36 -7.74
N GLU A 60 7.92 20.99 -6.69
CA GLU A 60 8.28 20.31 -5.44
C GLU A 60 7.07 19.62 -4.79
N VAL A 61 5.84 20.05 -5.08
CA VAL A 61 4.62 19.40 -4.60
C VAL A 61 4.51 17.95 -5.09
N ASN A 62 4.96 17.66 -6.32
CA ASN A 62 4.99 16.30 -6.85
C ASN A 62 5.99 15.43 -6.07
N LYS A 63 7.14 15.98 -5.67
CA LYS A 63 8.10 15.28 -4.82
C LYS A 63 7.50 14.92 -3.46
N PHE A 64 6.71 15.83 -2.87
CA PHE A 64 5.98 15.57 -1.62
C PHE A 64 4.98 14.42 -1.78
N TYR A 65 4.16 14.43 -2.83
CA TYR A 65 3.20 13.34 -3.08
C TYR A 65 3.88 12.00 -3.31
N LEU A 66 4.98 11.95 -4.07
CA LEU A 66 5.74 10.72 -4.30
C LEU A 66 6.40 10.20 -3.02
N THR A 67 6.95 11.11 -2.20
CA THR A 67 7.56 10.76 -0.90
C THR A 67 6.52 10.20 0.06
N PHE A 68 5.34 10.82 0.10
CA PHE A 68 4.20 10.33 0.87
C PHE A 68 3.69 8.98 0.37
N ALA A 69 3.48 8.82 -0.94
CA ALA A 69 2.86 7.63 -1.51
C ALA A 69 3.77 6.38 -1.44
N LEU A 70 5.09 6.55 -1.53
CA LEU A 70 6.06 5.46 -1.61
C LEU A 70 5.84 4.32 -0.58
N PRO A 71 5.81 4.57 0.75
CA PRO A 71 5.65 3.49 1.73
C PRO A 71 4.32 2.74 1.59
N PHE A 72 3.24 3.44 1.25
CA PHE A 72 1.94 2.81 1.05
C PHE A 72 1.93 1.93 -0.19
N VAL A 73 2.44 2.45 -1.31
CA VAL A 73 2.52 1.69 -2.56
C VAL A 73 3.36 0.43 -2.36
N GLN A 74 4.52 0.52 -1.70
CA GLN A 74 5.38 -0.64 -1.42
C GLN A 74 4.71 -1.71 -0.54
N ASN A 75 3.91 -1.30 0.45
CA ASN A 75 3.16 -2.25 1.27
C ASN A 75 2.10 -2.98 0.45
N PHE A 76 1.35 -2.27 -0.39
CA PHE A 76 0.42 -2.91 -1.31
C PHE A 76 1.14 -3.84 -2.29
N GLU A 77 2.27 -3.43 -2.87
CA GLU A 77 3.08 -4.29 -3.74
C GLU A 77 3.49 -5.60 -3.06
N SER A 78 3.91 -5.51 -1.80
CA SER A 78 4.32 -6.67 -1.01
C SER A 78 3.14 -7.61 -0.76
N LEU A 79 1.99 -7.08 -0.33
CA LEU A 79 0.76 -7.86 -0.12
C LEU A 79 0.34 -8.55 -1.43
N ASN A 80 0.35 -7.81 -2.52
CA ASN A 80 -0.05 -8.30 -3.83
C ASN A 80 0.87 -9.40 -4.36
N ALA A 81 2.18 -9.28 -4.12
CA ALA A 81 3.14 -10.34 -4.42
C ALA A 81 2.86 -11.60 -3.59
N ALA A 82 2.49 -11.44 -2.31
CA ALA A 82 2.09 -12.56 -1.46
C ALA A 82 0.86 -13.29 -2.00
N PHE A 83 -0.19 -12.55 -2.40
CA PHE A 83 -1.38 -13.14 -3.03
C PHE A 83 -1.11 -13.85 -4.36
N GLN A 84 -0.05 -13.46 -5.08
CA GLN A 84 0.37 -14.08 -6.35
C GLN A 84 1.39 -15.20 -6.19
N ALA A 85 1.78 -15.56 -4.96
CA ALA A 85 2.69 -16.67 -4.75
C ALA A 85 2.10 -17.98 -5.30
N SER A 86 2.95 -18.93 -5.64
CA SER A 86 2.53 -20.21 -6.24
C SER A 86 1.76 -21.12 -5.28
N ASN A 87 1.95 -20.95 -3.98
CA ASN A 87 1.26 -21.70 -2.93
C ASN A 87 1.15 -20.84 -1.65
N PRO A 88 0.31 -19.79 -1.66
CA PRO A 88 0.21 -18.91 -0.51
C PRO A 88 -0.59 -19.57 0.61
N ASP A 89 -0.20 -19.34 1.87
CA ASP A 89 -0.99 -19.74 3.03
C ASP A 89 -2.14 -18.74 3.23
N PRO A 90 -3.41 -19.13 3.03
CA PRO A 90 -4.54 -18.21 3.13
C PRO A 90 -4.65 -17.54 4.50
N SER A 91 -4.19 -18.21 5.56
CA SER A 91 -4.21 -17.68 6.92
C SER A 91 -3.25 -16.50 7.07
N LYS A 92 -2.05 -16.64 6.49
CA LYS A 92 -1.03 -15.58 6.50
C LYS A 92 -1.42 -14.41 5.61
N LEU A 93 -1.99 -14.68 4.43
CA LEU A 93 -2.50 -13.63 3.56
C LEU A 93 -3.56 -12.77 4.25
N PHE A 94 -4.44 -13.41 5.03
CA PHE A 94 -5.44 -12.70 5.82
C PHE A 94 -4.81 -11.86 6.93
N GLU A 95 -3.84 -12.41 7.65
CA GLU A 95 -3.08 -11.67 8.67
C GLU A 95 -2.38 -10.44 8.08
N GLU A 96 -1.67 -10.59 6.96
CA GLU A 96 -1.01 -9.48 6.25
C GLU A 96 -2.01 -8.40 5.77
N LEU A 97 -3.19 -8.81 5.32
CA LEU A 97 -4.25 -7.89 4.90
C LEU A 97 -4.84 -7.10 6.09
N GLU A 98 -5.09 -7.74 7.23
CA GLU A 98 -5.54 -7.07 8.45
C GLU A 98 -4.46 -6.16 9.05
N GLU A 99 -3.19 -6.58 9.01
CA GLU A 99 -2.06 -5.75 9.44
C GLU A 99 -1.95 -4.48 8.58
N LEU A 100 -2.07 -4.60 7.25
CA LEU A 100 -2.07 -3.44 6.36
C LEU A 100 -3.26 -2.52 6.66
N ARG A 101 -4.45 -3.08 6.88
CA ARG A 101 -5.64 -2.31 7.27
C ARG A 101 -5.41 -1.54 8.56
N LEU A 102 -4.92 -2.20 9.60
CA LEU A 102 -4.64 -1.59 10.90
C LEU A 102 -3.58 -0.50 10.79
N PHE A 103 -2.53 -0.75 10.02
CA PHE A 103 -1.47 0.22 9.71
C PHE A 103 -2.03 1.49 9.06
N LEU A 104 -2.97 1.38 8.12
CA LEU A 104 -3.61 2.57 7.52
C LEU A 104 -4.51 3.28 8.53
N LEU A 105 -5.35 2.54 9.26
CA LEU A 105 -6.29 3.11 10.23
C LEU A 105 -5.58 3.89 11.35
N GLN A 106 -4.44 3.40 11.85
CA GLN A 106 -3.64 4.06 12.90
C GLN A 106 -3.15 5.47 12.52
N ARG A 107 -3.10 5.80 11.23
CA ARG A 107 -2.66 7.11 10.75
C ARG A 107 -3.75 8.17 10.80
N ILE A 108 -5.00 7.73 10.81
CA ILE A 108 -6.19 8.59 10.76
C ILE A 108 -6.96 8.56 12.08
N TYR A 109 -7.01 7.39 12.73
CA TYR A 109 -7.77 7.17 13.97
C TYR A 109 -6.83 6.95 15.16
N LYS A 110 -7.20 7.51 16.31
CA LYS A 110 -6.57 7.25 17.61
C LYS A 110 -6.96 5.88 18.14
N ASP A 111 -8.21 5.46 17.89
CA ASP A 111 -8.69 4.10 18.11
C ASP A 111 -8.98 3.45 16.75
N PRO A 112 -8.02 2.71 16.18
CA PRO A 112 -8.14 2.16 14.84
C PRO A 112 -9.09 0.95 14.78
N HIS A 113 -9.25 0.20 15.87
CA HIS A 113 -10.12 -0.98 15.89
C HIS A 113 -11.59 -0.60 15.87
N GLU A 114 -11.95 0.43 16.65
CA GLU A 114 -13.32 0.95 16.69
C GLU A 114 -13.58 2.07 15.68
N ARG A 115 -12.52 2.52 14.98
CA ARG A 115 -12.54 3.70 14.07
C ARG A 115 -13.07 4.95 14.75
N LYS A 116 -12.68 5.12 16.01
CA LYS A 116 -13.10 6.27 16.83
C LYS A 116 -11.96 7.27 16.94
N HIS A 117 -12.36 8.51 17.19
CA HIS A 117 -11.48 9.63 17.48
C HIS A 117 -10.43 9.86 16.38
N LEU A 118 -10.79 10.65 15.38
CA LEU A 118 -9.83 11.10 14.36
C LEU A 118 -8.66 11.85 15.02
N TRP A 119 -7.47 11.71 14.43
CA TRP A 119 -6.39 12.65 14.70
C TRP A 119 -6.83 14.06 14.31
N ALA A 120 -6.30 15.07 15.00
CA ALA A 120 -6.45 16.42 14.48
C ALA A 120 -5.67 16.50 13.15
N PRO A 121 -6.07 17.36 12.20
CA PRO A 121 -5.37 17.49 10.92
C PRO A 121 -3.86 17.80 11.04
N THR A 122 -3.43 18.34 12.17
CA THR A 122 -2.02 18.63 12.50
C THR A 122 -1.26 17.45 13.11
N ASP A 123 -1.97 16.44 13.60
CA ASP A 123 -1.43 15.30 14.36
C ASP A 123 -1.53 13.99 13.57
N GLU A 124 -2.12 14.02 12.37
CA GLU A 124 -2.16 12.88 11.46
C GLU A 124 -0.74 12.42 11.11
N LYS A 125 -0.53 11.10 11.19
CA LYS A 125 0.76 10.47 10.92
C LYS A 125 0.88 10.14 9.43
N LEU A 126 1.06 11.16 8.61
CA LEU A 126 1.20 11.03 7.16
C LEU A 126 2.59 10.48 6.76
N GLY A 127 3.55 10.52 7.68
CA GLY A 127 4.83 9.82 7.57
C GLY A 127 5.99 10.73 7.91
N GLU A 128 6.94 10.23 8.71
CA GLU A 128 8.01 11.04 9.31
C GLU A 128 8.83 11.82 8.28
N LYS A 129 9.28 11.15 7.20
CA LYS A 129 10.06 11.80 6.13
C LYS A 129 9.26 12.89 5.43
N PHE A 130 8.02 12.59 5.05
CA PHE A 130 7.14 13.54 4.39
C PHE A 130 6.88 14.77 5.28
N GLU A 131 6.54 14.55 6.55
CA GLU A 131 6.28 15.61 7.51
C GLU A 131 7.53 16.47 7.79
N PHE A 132 8.69 15.82 7.91
CA PHE A 132 9.97 16.50 8.09
C PHE A 132 10.30 17.40 6.89
N ASP A 133 10.20 16.86 5.67
CA ASP A 133 10.49 17.60 4.44
C ASP A 133 9.46 18.74 4.24
N LEU A 134 8.17 18.50 4.52
CA LEU A 134 7.10 19.50 4.39
C LEU A 134 7.28 20.64 5.42
N LYS A 135 7.72 20.34 6.65
CA LYS A 135 8.03 21.37 7.65
C LYS A 135 9.19 22.25 7.22
N ARG A 136 10.25 21.68 6.65
CA ARG A 136 11.44 22.41 6.16
C ARG A 136 11.22 23.18 4.86
N SER A 137 10.18 22.83 4.10
CA SER A 137 9.90 23.49 2.81
C SER A 137 9.53 24.97 2.98
N LYS A 138 9.87 25.76 1.96
CA LYS A 138 9.53 27.19 1.88
C LYS A 138 8.12 27.46 1.35
N LEU A 139 7.28 26.43 1.27
CA LEU A 139 5.92 26.54 0.76
C LEU A 139 5.04 27.40 1.69
N PRO A 140 4.08 28.16 1.16
CA PRO A 140 3.08 28.86 1.97
C PRO A 140 2.27 27.89 2.85
N PRO A 141 1.83 28.29 4.05
CA PRO A 141 1.03 27.44 4.94
C PRO A 141 -0.22 26.86 4.28
N GLU A 142 -0.91 27.65 3.45
CA GLU A 142 -2.10 27.21 2.70
C GLU A 142 -1.80 26.04 1.76
N LYS A 143 -0.65 26.09 1.09
CA LYS A 143 -0.20 25.00 0.20
C LYS A 143 0.18 23.76 0.98
N LYS A 144 0.82 23.90 2.14
CA LYS A 144 1.13 22.76 3.01
C LYS A 144 -0.15 22.06 3.48
N LEU A 145 -1.15 22.83 3.89
CA LEU A 145 -2.46 22.31 4.30
C LEU A 145 -3.19 21.61 3.13
N GLU A 146 -3.14 22.19 1.92
CA GLU A 146 -3.72 21.58 0.72
C GLU A 146 -3.09 20.20 0.42
N ILE A 147 -1.77 20.10 0.52
CA ILE A 147 -1.03 18.84 0.32
C ILE A 147 -1.45 17.82 1.38
N GLN A 148 -1.45 18.20 2.66
CA GLN A 148 -1.85 17.32 3.76
C GLN A 148 -3.27 16.79 3.57
N ARG A 149 -4.22 17.67 3.22
CA ARG A 149 -5.61 17.26 2.94
C ARG A 149 -5.68 16.23 1.82
N ARG A 150 -4.96 16.43 0.72
CA ARG A 150 -4.93 15.45 -0.39
C ARG A 150 -4.32 14.12 0.02
N CYS A 151 -3.27 14.14 0.84
CA CYS A 151 -2.67 12.93 1.41
C CYS A 151 -3.66 12.19 2.32
N HIS A 152 -4.40 12.92 3.17
CA HIS A 152 -5.47 12.36 4.00
C HIS A 152 -6.56 11.70 3.15
N ASP A 153 -7.07 12.41 2.13
CA ASP A 153 -8.11 11.89 1.24
C ASP A 153 -7.65 10.62 0.52
N PHE A 154 -6.37 10.56 0.12
CA PHE A 154 -5.77 9.36 -0.44
C PHE A 154 -5.76 8.19 0.56
N LEU A 155 -5.38 8.41 1.83
CA LEU A 155 -5.42 7.34 2.85
C LEU A 155 -6.85 6.86 3.12
N MET A 156 -7.80 7.79 3.19
CA MET A 156 -9.22 7.45 3.37
C MET A 156 -9.73 6.57 2.22
N GLU A 157 -9.39 6.91 0.98
CA GLU A 157 -9.77 6.07 -0.16
C GLU A 157 -9.06 4.72 -0.14
N LEU A 158 -7.78 4.65 0.24
CA LEU A 158 -7.08 3.37 0.42
C LEU A 158 -7.78 2.47 1.46
N ILE A 159 -8.17 3.03 2.61
CA ILE A 159 -8.89 2.29 3.66
C ILE A 159 -10.22 1.78 3.13
N ASN A 160 -11.01 2.63 2.45
CA ASN A 160 -12.27 2.26 1.83
C ASN A 160 -12.09 1.12 0.82
N GLN A 161 -11.02 1.17 0.02
CA GLN A 161 -10.69 0.12 -0.94
C GLN A 161 -10.29 -1.19 -0.26
N ILE A 162 -9.56 -1.15 0.86
CA ILE A 162 -9.27 -2.35 1.64
C ILE A 162 -10.56 -2.92 2.25
N ASP A 163 -11.40 -2.08 2.85
CA ASP A 163 -12.64 -2.52 3.50
C ASP A 163 -13.59 -3.24 2.55
N LYS A 164 -13.69 -2.76 1.30
CA LYS A 164 -14.46 -3.44 0.25
C LYS A 164 -13.96 -4.87 -0.03
N ARG A 165 -12.68 -5.15 0.23
CA ARG A 165 -12.05 -6.47 0.01
C ARG A 165 -12.07 -7.35 1.26
N ILE A 166 -12.24 -6.77 2.45
CA ILE A 166 -12.40 -7.47 3.74
C ILE A 166 -13.89 -7.60 4.09
N ASP A 167 -14.77 -7.88 3.13
CA ASP A 167 -16.21 -8.01 3.42
C ASP A 167 -16.53 -9.21 4.35
N ASN A 168 -17.82 -9.45 4.63
CA ASN A 168 -18.29 -10.49 5.56
C ASN A 168 -17.73 -11.91 5.30
N THR A 169 -17.24 -12.21 4.11
CA THR A 169 -16.59 -13.50 3.79
C THR A 169 -15.25 -13.64 4.52
N THR A 170 -14.59 -12.53 4.77
CA THR A 170 -13.25 -12.43 5.37
C THR A 170 -13.31 -12.64 6.89
N MET A 171 -14.41 -12.28 7.56
CA MET A 171 -14.69 -12.70 8.95
C MET A 171 -14.73 -14.22 9.09
N LYS A 172 -15.23 -14.94 8.07
CA LYS A 172 -15.23 -16.41 8.03
C LYS A 172 -13.81 -16.97 7.82
N MET A 173 -12.92 -16.23 7.13
CA MET A 173 -11.51 -16.61 6.95
C MET A 173 -10.67 -16.56 8.23
N LYS A 174 -11.08 -15.76 9.24
CA LYS A 174 -10.43 -15.77 10.57
C LYS A 174 -10.38 -17.17 11.19
N TYR A 175 -11.35 -18.03 10.87
CA TYR A 175 -11.40 -19.40 11.34
C TYR A 175 -10.60 -20.38 10.48
N ILE A 176 -10.25 -20.02 9.23
CA ILE A 176 -9.40 -20.84 8.34
C ILE A 176 -7.99 -20.99 8.92
N LYS A 177 -7.51 -20.04 9.74
CA LYS A 177 -6.22 -20.18 10.45
C LYS A 177 -6.15 -21.44 11.31
N HIS A 178 -7.28 -21.92 11.82
CA HIS A 178 -7.35 -23.17 12.59
C HIS A 178 -7.08 -24.41 11.72
N LEU A 179 -7.25 -24.27 10.40
CA LEU A 179 -6.96 -25.26 9.37
C LEU A 179 -5.59 -25.05 8.71
N SER A 180 -4.78 -24.11 9.20
CA SER A 180 -3.43 -23.90 8.66
C SER A 180 -2.58 -25.17 8.83
N PRO A 181 -1.62 -25.43 7.91
CA PRO A 181 -0.75 -26.59 8.00
C PRO A 181 -0.04 -26.69 9.36
N ASN A 182 0.38 -25.56 9.93
CA ASN A 182 1.03 -25.49 11.24
C ASN A 182 0.13 -26.02 12.37
N ASN A 183 -1.17 -25.70 12.34
CA ASN A 183 -2.11 -26.14 13.37
C ASN A 183 -2.58 -27.58 13.16
N CYS A 184 -2.80 -27.99 11.90
CA CYS A 184 -3.27 -29.35 11.58
C CYS A 184 -2.17 -30.42 11.72
N LEU A 185 -0.90 -30.06 11.46
CA LEU A 185 0.25 -30.97 11.52
C LEU A 185 0.99 -30.91 12.87
N SER A 186 0.57 -30.02 13.78
CA SER A 186 1.14 -29.92 15.13
C SER A 186 0.93 -31.23 15.91
N GLN A 187 1.99 -31.67 16.61
CA GLN A 187 1.91 -32.78 17.56
C GLN A 187 0.96 -32.47 18.73
N MET A 188 0.86 -31.19 19.11
CA MET A 188 -0.12 -30.69 20.06
C MET A 188 -1.36 -30.24 19.29
N LYS A 189 -2.38 -31.10 19.24
CA LYS A 189 -3.65 -30.77 18.59
C LYS A 189 -4.36 -29.66 19.36
N PRO A 190 -4.70 -28.52 18.73
CA PRO A 190 -5.51 -27.50 19.38
C PRO A 190 -6.89 -28.08 19.73
N ARG A 191 -7.43 -27.71 20.91
CA ARG A 191 -8.81 -28.02 21.25
C ARG A 191 -9.71 -27.09 20.43
N PHE A 192 -10.50 -27.66 19.53
CA PHE A 192 -11.51 -26.90 18.81
C PHE A 192 -12.80 -26.88 19.65
N THR A 193 -13.30 -25.70 20.00
CA THR A 193 -14.70 -25.58 20.44
C THR A 193 -15.62 -25.49 19.21
N ASN A 194 -16.91 -25.78 19.38
CA ASN A 194 -17.88 -25.69 18.28
C ASN A 194 -17.98 -24.28 17.65
N GLU A 195 -17.49 -23.25 18.35
CA GLU A 195 -17.42 -21.86 17.87
C GLU A 195 -16.15 -21.59 17.04
N ASP A 196 -15.11 -22.42 17.18
CA ASP A 196 -13.81 -22.25 16.50
C ASP A 196 -13.75 -22.95 15.14
N LEU A 197 -14.70 -23.85 14.86
CA LEU A 197 -14.73 -24.61 13.62
C LEU A 197 -15.45 -23.80 12.52
N PRO A 198 -14.76 -23.38 11.45
CA PRO A 198 -15.34 -22.59 10.36
C PRO A 198 -16.58 -23.26 9.76
N PHE A 199 -16.60 -24.59 9.75
CA PHE A 199 -17.63 -25.40 9.12
C PHE A 199 -19.01 -25.29 9.75
N VAL A 200 -19.13 -25.00 11.06
CA VAL A 200 -20.46 -24.89 11.69
C VAL A 200 -21.17 -23.61 11.27
N GLN A 201 -20.43 -22.53 11.05
CA GLN A 201 -20.98 -21.27 10.53
C GLN A 201 -21.12 -21.29 9.00
N LEU A 202 -20.20 -21.95 8.27
CA LEU A 202 -20.29 -22.12 6.81
C LEU A 202 -21.44 -23.07 6.41
N ALA A 203 -21.68 -24.15 7.15
CA ALA A 203 -22.72 -25.14 6.84
C ALA A 203 -24.14 -24.68 7.24
N LYS A 204 -24.27 -23.63 8.05
CA LYS A 204 -25.56 -23.00 8.39
C LYS A 204 -26.01 -21.96 7.37
N ASP A 205 -25.16 -21.61 6.41
CA ASP A 205 -25.46 -20.65 5.35
C ASP A 205 -26.07 -21.41 4.17
N GLU A 206 -27.40 -21.35 4.00
CA GLU A 206 -28.14 -22.09 2.95
C GLU A 206 -27.70 -21.72 1.52
N ASN A 207 -26.96 -20.62 1.36
CA ASN A 207 -26.40 -20.15 0.10
C ASN A 207 -24.90 -20.51 -0.09
N PHE A 208 -24.31 -21.29 0.81
CA PHE A 208 -22.90 -21.68 0.71
C PHE A 208 -22.68 -22.72 -0.39
N ASP A 209 -22.30 -22.23 -1.57
CA ASP A 209 -21.92 -23.06 -2.71
C ASP A 209 -20.40 -23.22 -2.78
N ILE A 210 -19.94 -24.44 -2.55
CA ILE A 210 -18.51 -24.78 -2.57
C ILE A 210 -17.87 -24.53 -3.95
N GLN A 211 -18.67 -24.53 -5.04
CA GLN A 211 -18.19 -24.23 -6.38
C GLN A 211 -17.90 -22.75 -6.60
N LYS A 212 -18.58 -21.84 -5.88
CA LYS A 212 -18.29 -20.39 -5.91
C LYS A 212 -17.04 -20.02 -5.12
N VAL A 213 -16.71 -20.81 -4.10
CA VAL A 213 -15.51 -20.62 -3.27
C VAL A 213 -14.24 -21.11 -3.97
N ALA A 214 -14.36 -22.03 -4.94
CA ALA A 214 -13.23 -22.54 -5.70
C ALA A 214 -12.62 -21.49 -6.66
N ASN A 215 -13.42 -20.52 -7.14
CA ASN A 215 -12.97 -19.39 -7.95
C ASN A 215 -13.40 -18.05 -7.33
N PRO A 216 -12.77 -17.57 -6.24
CA PRO A 216 -13.14 -16.28 -5.64
C PRO A 216 -12.65 -15.05 -6.43
N TRP A 217 -11.92 -15.26 -7.54
CA TRP A 217 -11.15 -14.22 -8.24
C TRP A 217 -11.35 -14.20 -9.76
N GLU A 218 -12.38 -14.88 -10.29
CA GLU A 218 -12.91 -14.64 -11.65
C GLU A 218 -14.08 -13.65 -11.60
#